data_AF-A0A074VSI0-F1
#
_entry.id   AF-A0A074VSI0-F1
#
_cell.length_a   1.000
_cell.length_b   1.000
_cell.length_c   1.000
_cell.angle_alpha   90.00
_cell.angle_beta   90.00
_cell.angle_gamma   90.00
#
_symmetry.space_group_name_H-M   'P 1'
#
loop_
_entity.id
_entity.type
_entity.pdbx_description
1 polymer ?
#
loop_
_entity_poly.entity_id
_entity_poly.type
_entity_poly.pdbx_seq_one_letter_code
_entity_poly.pdbx_strand_id
1 'polypeptide(L)' 'QVDIIWHNMYAPSTFVTWRKQSIRSVEQLLIDFTNLVDKGVFGVISLSVSKASFVAVVACEKSWEEIQERILEATR' A
#
# COMPACT_ATOMS: atom_id res chain seq x y z
N GLN A 1 -3.42 16.64 -1.62
CA GLN A 1 -4.00 15.29 -1.76
C GLN A 1 -2.99 14.46 -2.53
N VAL A 2 -2.82 13.20 -2.14
CA VAL A 2 -1.88 12.26 -2.75
C VAL A 2 -2.69 11.09 -3.31
N ASP A 3 -2.47 10.78 -4.59
CA ASP A 3 -3.07 9.63 -5.24
C ASP A 3 -2.26 8.37 -4.91
N ILE A 4 -2.90 7.42 -4.21
CA ILE A 4 -2.29 6.16 -3.78
C ILE A 4 -2.73 5.05 -4.75
N ILE A 5 -1.77 4.30 -5.26
CA ILE A 5 -2.00 3.08 -6.05
C ILE A 5 -1.08 1.98 -5.54
N TRP A 6 -1.63 0.93 -4.95
CA TRP A 6 -0.87 -0.27 -4.61
C TRP A 6 -1.33 -1.41 -5.51
N HIS A 7 -0.40 -2.07 -6.19
CA HIS A 7 -0.67 -3.18 -7.09
C HIS A 7 0.04 -4.44 -6.59
N ASN A 8 -0.73 -5.50 -6.35
CA ASN A 8 -0.19 -6.78 -5.92
C ASN A 8 0.15 -7.66 -7.12
N MET A 9 1.36 -8.21 -7.13
CA MET A 9 1.81 -9.16 -8.15
C MET A 9 1.67 -10.63 -7.70
N TYR A 10 1.24 -10.89 -6.47
CA TYR A 10 1.04 -12.24 -5.97
C TYR A 10 -0.34 -12.78 -6.39
N ALA A 11 -0.37 -13.48 -7.54
CA ALA A 11 -1.59 -13.95 -8.19
C ALA A 11 -2.56 -14.75 -7.32
N PRO A 12 -2.12 -15.60 -6.35
CA PRO A 12 -3.06 -16.34 -5.50
C PRO A 12 -3.82 -15.48 -4.47
N SER A 13 -3.40 -14.24 -4.21
CA SER A 13 -4.06 -13.38 -3.22
C SER A 13 -5.31 -12.71 -3.79
N THR A 14 -6.33 -12.52 -2.94
CA THR A 14 -7.53 -11.74 -3.26
C THR A 14 -7.32 -10.23 -3.19
N PHE A 15 -6.20 -9.77 -2.62
CA PHE A 15 -5.78 -8.38 -2.70
C PHE A 15 -5.08 -8.14 -4.04
N VAL A 16 -5.76 -7.50 -5.00
CA VAL A 16 -5.20 -7.28 -6.35
C VAL A 16 -4.69 -5.85 -6.54
N THR A 17 -5.54 -4.85 -6.29
CA THR A 17 -5.17 -3.45 -6.46
C THR A 17 -5.95 -2.59 -5.47
N TRP A 18 -5.26 -1.66 -4.83
CA TRP A 18 -5.84 -0.63 -3.98
C TRP A 18 -5.62 0.74 -4.59
N ARG A 19 -6.68 1.54 -4.65
CA ARG A 19 -6.60 2.93 -5.10
C ARG A 19 -7.38 3.81 -4.14
N LYS A 20 -6.76 4.90 -3.69
CA LYS A 20 -7.38 5.85 -2.78
C LYS A 20 -6.72 7.21 -2.87
N GLN A 21 -7.48 8.27 -2.65
CA GLN A 21 -6.93 9.60 -2.40
C GLN A 21 -6.77 9.79 -0.89
N SER A 22 -5.57 10.22 -0.49
CA SER A 22 -5.29 10.59 0.90
C SER A 22 -5.07 12.10 1.02
N ILE A 23 -5.47 12.66 2.16
CA ILE A 23 -5.17 14.05 2.54
C ILE A 23 -3.82 14.18 3.25
N ARG A 24 -3.16 13.06 3.59
CA ARG A 24 -1.88 13.03 4.30
C ARG A 24 -0.72 13.35 3.36
N SER A 25 0.41 13.72 3.97
CA SER A 25 1.64 13.96 3.20
C SER A 25 2.27 12.65 2.75
N VAL A 26 3.10 12.73 1.71
CA VAL A 26 3.82 11.56 1.18
C VAL A 26 4.73 10.93 2.22
N GLU A 27 5.38 11.74 3.05
CA GLU A 27 6.28 11.29 4.11
C GLU A 27 5.53 10.46 5.16
N GLN A 28 4.32 10.91 5.53
CA GLN A 28 3.46 10.16 6.45
C GLN A 28 3.03 8.83 5.84
N LEU A 29 2.64 8.82 4.57
CA LEU A 29 2.26 7.60 3.85
C LEU A 29 3.44 6.63 3.69
N LEU A 30 4.66 7.14 3.51
CA LEU A 30 5.88 6.32 3.43
C LEU A 30 6.17 5.63 4.76
N ILE A 31 6.03 6.35 5.88
CA ILE A 31 6.19 5.76 7.23
C ILE A 31 5.15 4.65 7.44
N ASP A 32 3.88 4.91 7.14
CA ASP A 32 2.83 3.91 7.33
C ASP A 32 3.00 2.69 6.43
N PHE A 33 3.41 2.90 5.17
CA PHE A 33 3.74 1.81 4.26
C PHE A 33 4.91 0.97 4.77
N THR A 34 5.97 1.62 5.26
CA THR A 34 7.14 0.93 5.84
C THR A 34 6.73 0.09 7.06
N ASN A 35 5.86 0.61 7.93
CA ASN A 35 5.30 -0.16 9.05
C ASN A 35 4.56 -1.43 8.60
N LEU A 36 3.88 -1.41 7.45
CA LEU A 36 3.23 -2.60 6.89
C LEU A 36 4.25 -3.61 6.35
N VAL A 37 5.32 -3.12 5.72
CA VAL A 37 6.44 -3.96 5.25
C VAL A 37 7.16 -4.62 6.44
N ASP A 38 7.47 -3.86 7.49
CA ASP A 38 8.15 -4.38 8.69
C ASP A 38 7.31 -5.44 9.43
N LYS A 39 5.97 -5.30 9.38
CA LYS A 39 5.03 -6.30 9.92
C LYS A 39 4.83 -7.51 9.00
N GLY A 40 5.55 -7.60 7.88
CA GLY A 40 5.45 -8.69 6.91
C GLY A 40 4.12 -8.73 6.16
N VAL A 41 3.40 -7.61 6.06
CA VAL A 41 2.16 -7.53 5.27
C VAL A 41 2.48 -7.53 3.78
N PHE A 42 3.56 -6.85 3.39
CA PHE A 42 3.97 -6.71 2.00
C PHE A 42 5.47 -6.95 1.82
N GLY A 43 5.83 -7.62 0.72
CA GLY A 43 7.14 -7.46 0.09
C GLY A 43 7.08 -6.33 -0.94
N VAL A 44 8.11 -5.49 -1.01
CA VAL A 44 8.18 -4.38 -1.99
C VAL A 44 8.89 -4.83 -3.25
N ILE A 45 8.24 -4.68 -4.40
CA ILE A 45 8.83 -4.95 -5.73
C ILE A 45 9.32 -3.65 -6.33
N SER A 46 8.49 -2.61 -6.33
CA SER A 46 8.89 -1.28 -6.78
C SER A 46 8.08 -0.20 -6.08
N LEU A 47 8.66 1.00 -6.00
CA LEU A 47 8.06 2.16 -5.37
C LEU A 47 8.36 3.40 -6.22
N SER A 48 7.32 4.13 -6.62
CA SER A 48 7.40 5.38 -7.35
C SER A 48 6.59 6.44 -6.62
N VAL A 49 7.28 7.48 -6.16
CA VAL A 49 6.70 8.45 -5.23
C VAL A 49 7.06 9.86 -5.69
N SER A 50 6.07 10.74 -5.68
CA SER A 50 6.21 12.16 -5.95
C SER A 50 5.32 12.96 -4.99
N LYS A 51 5.40 14.29 -5.02
CA LYS A 51 4.62 15.17 -4.15
C LYS A 51 3.10 14.92 -4.18
N ALA A 52 2.57 14.39 -5.29
CA ALA A 52 1.14 14.17 -5.48
C ALA A 52 0.76 12.70 -5.71
N SER A 53 1.72 11.77 -5.73
CA SER A 53 1.43 10.36 -6.05
C SER A 53 2.30 9.40 -5.25
N PHE A 54 1.68 8.31 -4.81
CA PHE A 54 2.32 7.20 -4.13
C PHE A 54 1.92 5.90 -4.84
N VAL A 55 2.83 5.35 -5.64
CA VAL A 55 2.60 4.10 -6.37
C VAL A 55 3.54 3.01 -5.85
N ALA A 56 2.98 1.91 -5.35
CA ALA A 56 3.72 0.74 -4.90
C ALA A 56 3.31 -0.50 -5.70
N VAL A 57 4.30 -1.26 -6.15
CA VAL A 57 4.09 -2.64 -6.61
C VAL A 57 4.60 -3.55 -5.52
N VAL A 58 3.75 -4.44 -5.04
CA VAL A 58 4.01 -5.29 -3.87
C VAL A 58 3.75 -6.76 -4.19
N ALA A 59 4.33 -7.64 -3.38
CA ALA A 59 3.88 -9.01 -3.22
C ALA A 59 3.17 -9.12 -1.87
N CYS A 60 1.90 -9.52 -1.88
CA CYS A 60 1.12 -9.79 -0.69
C CYS A 60 0.51 -11.18 -0.80
N GLU A 61 0.94 -12.10 0.07
CA GLU A 61 0.41 -13.46 0.11
C GLU A 61 -0.95 -13.54 0.83
N LYS A 62 -1.24 -12.54 1.66
CA LYS A 62 -2.45 -12.45 2.47
C LYS A 62 -3.67 -12.07 1.64
N SER A 63 -4.84 -12.54 2.04
CA SER A 63 -6.12 -12.16 1.42
C SER A 63 -6.50 -10.73 1.78
N TRP A 64 -7.40 -10.12 1.01
CA TRP A 64 -7.96 -8.81 1.29
C TRP A 64 -8.59 -8.74 2.70
N GLU A 65 -9.33 -9.77 3.08
CA GLU A 65 -10.04 -9.85 4.36
C GLU A 65 -9.07 -9.76 5.55
N GLU A 66 -7.88 -10.34 5.42
CA GLU A 66 -6.84 -10.32 6.45
C GLU A 66 -6.17 -8.95 6.63
N ILE A 67 -6.15 -8.12 5.59
CA ILE A 67 -5.30 -6.91 5.55
C ILE A 67 -6.08 -5.61 5.39
N GLN A 68 -7.37 -5.66 5.02
CA GLN A 68 -8.17 -4.48 4.66
C GLN A 68 -8.16 -3.38 5.72
N GLU A 69 -8.27 -3.73 7.00
CA GLU A 69 -8.28 -2.74 8.09
C GLU A 69 -6.96 -1.99 8.18
N ARG A 70 -5.84 -2.71 8.05
CA ARG A 70 -4.48 -2.14 8.10
C ARG A 70 -4.22 -1.21 6.91
N ILE A 71 -4.67 -1.60 5.73
CA ILE A 71 -4.56 -0.78 4.51
C ILE A 71 -5.42 0.47 4.63
N LEU A 72 -6.65 0.34 5.10
CA LEU A 72 -7.56 1.47 5.30
C LEU A 72 -6.99 2.49 6.29
N GLU A 73 -6.36 2.03 7.36
CA GLU A 73 -5.68 2.86 8.36
C GLU A 73 -4.45 3.57 7.79
N ALA A 74 -3.56 2.81 7.13
CA ALA A 74 -2.31 3.34 6.56
C ALA A 74 -2.54 4.34 5.41
N THR A 75 -3.70 4.26 4.74
CA THR A 75 -4.05 5.11 3.59
C THR A 75 -5.11 6.15 3.91
N ARG A 76 -5.35 6.46 5.20
CA ARG A 76 -6.31 7.51 5.63
C ARG A 76 -6.04 8.86 4.98
#